data_AF-A0A9D7EZC5-F1
#
_entry.id   AF-A0A9D7EZC5-F1
#
_cell.length_a   1.000
_cell.length_b   1.000
_cell.length_c   1.000
_cell.angle_alpha   90.00
_cell.angle_beta   90.00
_cell.angle_gamma   90.00
#
_symmetry.space_group_name_H-M   'P 1'
#
loop_
_entity.id
_entity.type
_entity.pdbx_description
1 polymer ?
#
loop_
_entity_poly.entity_id
_entity_poly.type
_entity_poly.pdbx_seq_one_letter_code
_entity_poly.pdbx_strand_id
1 'polypeptide(L)' 'MSFQAYIDNIKTKTGKSPEDFKKIATKKGLLKETIKAGEIIKWLKEDFDLGHGHAMAIYATFKGKTK' A
#
# COMPACT_ATOMS: atom_id res chain seq x y z
N MET A 1 12.09 -3.22 13.57
CA MET A 1 11.60 -1.96 12.99
C MET A 1 10.09 -1.88 13.18
N SER A 2 9.61 -0.80 13.79
CA SER A 2 8.18 -0.61 14.04
C SER A 2 7.42 -0.33 12.74
N PHE A 3 6.14 -0.71 12.70
CA PHE A 3 5.24 -0.42 11.58
C PHE A 3 5.23 1.07 11.21
N GLN A 4 5.32 1.95 12.21
CA GLN A 4 5.44 3.41 12.02
C GLN A 4 6.62 3.81 11.13
N ALA A 5 7.79 3.20 11.31
CA ALA A 5 8.98 3.52 10.51
C ALA A 5 8.84 3.07 9.05
N TYR A 6 8.09 1.99 8.80
CA TYR A 6 7.74 1.57 7.44
C TYR A 6 6.83 2.60 6.77
N ILE A 7 5.78 3.05 7.46
CA ILE A 7 4.86 4.06 6.94
C ILE A 7 5.58 5.38 6.67
N ASP A 8 6.47 5.80 7.56
CA ASP A 8 7.23 7.03 7.40
C ASP A 8 8.20 6.97 6.21
N ASN A 9 8.88 5.84 6.02
CA ASN A 9 9.71 5.61 4.83
C ASN A 9 8.89 5.63 3.54
N ILE A 10 7.71 5.00 3.55
CA ILE A 10 6.79 5.02 2.40
C ILE A 10 6.35 6.46 2.12
N LYS A 11 5.95 7.22 3.12
CA LYS A 11 5.56 8.63 2.96
C LYS A 11 6.72 9.48 2.45
N THR A 12 7.93 9.26 2.94
CA THR A 12 9.13 9.97 2.49
C THR A 12 9.46 9.65 1.02
N LYS A 13 9.31 8.40 0.59
CA LYS A 13 9.55 7.98 -0.80
C LYS A 13 8.48 8.46 -1.77
N THR A 14 7.22 8.37 -1.35
CA THR A 14 6.06 8.48 -2.25
C THR A 14 5.31 9.79 -2.10
N GLY A 15 5.57 10.53 -1.03
CA GLY A 15 4.79 11.69 -0.61
C GLY A 15 3.38 11.37 -0.13
N LYS A 16 3.00 10.08 -0.04
CA LYS A 16 1.61 9.66 0.18
C LYS A 16 1.44 8.90 1.48
N SER A 17 0.30 9.14 2.14
CA SER A 17 -0.07 8.42 3.35
C SER A 17 -0.83 7.13 3.02
N PRO A 18 -0.90 6.14 3.92
CA PRO A 18 -1.68 4.91 3.72
C PRO A 18 -3.14 5.18 3.31
N GLU A 19 -3.72 6.25 3.82
CA GLU A 19 -5.07 6.70 3.47
C GLU A 19 -5.16 7.23 2.02
N ASP A 20 -4.13 7.93 1.53
CA ASP A 20 -4.06 8.35 0.13
C ASP A 20 -3.96 7.15 -0.80
N PHE A 21 -3.14 6.16 -0.43
CA PHE A 21 -3.06 4.89 -1.13
C PHE A 21 -4.42 4.21 -1.18
N LYS A 22 -5.18 4.23 -0.08
CA LYS A 22 -6.54 3.67 -0.03
C LYS A 22 -7.47 4.41 -1.00
N LYS A 23 -7.45 5.75 -1.01
CA LYS A 23 -8.25 6.57 -1.95
C LYS A 23 -7.89 6.27 -3.40
N ILE A 24 -6.60 6.15 -3.74
CA ILE A 24 -6.14 5.87 -5.10
C ILE A 24 -6.51 4.44 -5.49
N ALA A 25 -6.31 3.47 -4.60
CA ALA A 25 -6.69 2.08 -4.82
C ALA A 25 -8.21 1.95 -5.03
N THR A 26 -9.04 2.68 -4.27
CA THR A 26 -10.50 2.71 -4.48
C THR A 26 -10.82 3.28 -5.87
N LYS A 27 -10.21 4.42 -6.23
CA LYS A 27 -10.41 5.04 -7.55
C LYS A 27 -9.97 4.15 -8.72
N LYS A 28 -8.87 3.40 -8.56
CA LYS A 28 -8.40 2.41 -9.54
C LYS A 28 -9.20 1.09 -9.51
N GLY A 29 -10.10 0.89 -8.53
CA GLY A 29 -10.82 -0.37 -8.35
C GLY A 29 -9.96 -1.51 -7.80
N LEU A 30 -8.81 -1.20 -7.21
CA LEU A 30 -7.85 -2.14 -6.60
C LEU A 30 -8.24 -2.57 -5.17
N LEU A 31 -9.35 -2.04 -4.62
CA LEU A 31 -9.89 -2.42 -3.31
C LEU A 31 -11.06 -3.42 -3.38
N LYS A 32 -11.28 -4.04 -4.55
CA LYS A 32 -12.27 -5.11 -4.69
C LYS A 32 -11.78 -6.39 -4.00
N GLU A 33 -12.70 -7.16 -3.41
CA GLU A 33 -12.37 -8.43 -2.75
C GLU A 33 -11.70 -9.45 -3.68
N THR A 34 -11.98 -9.34 -4.99
CA THR A 34 -11.41 -10.17 -6.05
C THR A 34 -9.96 -9.80 -6.43
N ILE A 35 -9.47 -8.63 -6.00
CA ILE A 35 -8.12 -8.18 -6.36
C ILE A 35 -7.08 -8.99 -5.58
N LYS A 36 -6.13 -9.55 -6.34
CA LYS A 36 -5.01 -10.30 -5.79
C LYS A 36 -4.01 -9.35 -5.16
N ALA A 37 -3.41 -9.77 -4.05
CA ALA A 37 -2.32 -9.03 -3.40
C ALA A 37 -1.20 -8.69 -4.38
N GLY A 38 -0.90 -9.60 -5.32
CA GLY A 38 0.12 -9.39 -6.36
C GLY A 38 -0.14 -8.19 -7.27
N GLU A 39 -1.39 -7.87 -7.59
CA GLU A 39 -1.72 -6.70 -8.42
C GLU A 39 -1.46 -5.39 -7.66
N ILE A 40 -1.82 -5.36 -6.37
CA ILE A 40 -1.56 -4.20 -5.52
C ILE A 40 -0.06 -4.03 -5.30
N ILE A 41 0.67 -5.12 -5.08
CA ILE A 41 2.12 -5.08 -4.92
C ILE A 41 2.79 -4.59 -6.20
N LYS A 42 2.36 -5.10 -7.37
CA LYS A 42 2.89 -4.68 -8.66
C LYS A 42 2.60 -3.20 -8.91
N TRP A 43 1.37 -2.74 -8.67
CA TRP A 43 1.02 -1.33 -8.76
C TRP A 43 1.85 -0.44 -7.83
N LEU A 44 2.01 -0.81 -6.57
CA LEU A 44 2.81 -0.06 -5.60
C LEU A 44 4.30 -0.03 -5.99
N LYS A 45 4.79 -1.07 -6.65
CA LYS A 45 6.14 -1.09 -7.20
C LYS A 45 6.27 -0.19 -8.43
N GLU A 46 5.32 -0.25 -9.36
CA GLU A 46 5.38 0.49 -10.63
C GLU A 46 5.11 2.00 -10.46
N ASP A 47 4.09 2.38 -9.68
CA ASP A 47 3.72 3.79 -9.48
C ASP A 47 4.58 4.48 -8.41
N PHE A 48 5.14 3.73 -7.45
CA PHE A 48 5.72 4.29 -6.21
C PHE A 48 7.08 3.71 -5.80
N ASP A 49 7.67 2.84 -6.63
CA ASP A 49 8.95 2.16 -6.36
C ASP A 49 9.01 1.48 -4.97
N LEU A 50 7.86 0.99 -4.50
CA LEU A 50 7.78 0.30 -3.22
C LEU A 50 8.27 -1.14 -3.37
N GLY A 51 9.31 -1.48 -2.62
CA GLY A 51 9.77 -2.85 -2.47
C GLY A 51 8.68 -3.76 -1.88
N HIS A 52 8.82 -5.06 -2.11
CA HIS A 52 7.81 -6.08 -1.78
C HIS A 52 7.29 -5.98 -0.33
N GLY A 53 8.18 -5.77 0.66
CA GLY A 53 7.79 -5.62 2.07
C GLY A 53 6.97 -4.37 2.37
N HIS A 54 7.32 -3.22 1.78
CA HIS A 54 6.57 -1.97 1.92
C HIS A 54 5.18 -2.09 1.27
N ALA A 55 5.15 -2.68 0.08
CA ALA A 55 3.89 -2.89 -0.65
C ALA A 55 2.94 -3.82 0.11
N MET A 56 3.48 -4.88 0.73
CA MET A 56 2.70 -5.79 1.56
C MET A 56 2.16 -5.12 2.83
N ALA A 57 2.91 -4.19 3.43
CA ALA A 57 2.43 -3.40 4.56
C ALA A 57 1.24 -2.51 4.19
N ILE A 58 1.27 -1.84 3.03
CA ILE A 58 0.14 -1.06 2.51
C ILE A 58 -1.04 -1.96 2.14
N TYR A 59 -0.79 -3.13 1.55
CA TYR A 59 -1.85 -4.09 1.30
C TYR A 59 -2.54 -4.57 2.60
N ALA A 60 -1.76 -4.76 3.67
CA ALA A 60 -2.31 -5.13 4.98
C ALA A 60 -3.22 -4.03 5.57
N THR A 61 -2.89 -2.74 5.36
CA THR A 61 -3.77 -1.62 5.77
C THR A 61 -5.06 -1.56 4.97
N PHE A 62 -5.02 -1.95 3.69
CA PHE A 62 -6.22 -2.05 2.85
C PHE A 62 -7.19 -3.14 3.28
N LYS A 63 -6.65 -4.33 3.61
CA LYS A 63 -7.42 -5.48 4.11
C LYS A 63 -8.02 -5.25 5.50
N GLY A 64 -7.72 -4.13 6.17
CA GLY A 64 -8.23 -3.83 7.49
C GLY A 64 -7.69 -4.75 8.58
N LYS A 65 -6.59 -5.49 8.35
CA LYS A 65 -5.87 -6.21 9.40
C LYS A 65 -5.01 -5.24 10.22
N THR A 66 -5.62 -4.18 10.70
CA THR A 66 -5.17 -3.55 11.93
C THR A 66 -5.78 -4.42 13.03
N LYS A 67 -4.89 -5.05 13.79
CA LYS A 67 -5.19 -5.97 14.90
C LYS A 67 -6.44 -5.60 15.69
#